data_AF-T1CRL3-F1
#
_entry.id   AF-T1CRL3-F1
#
_cell.length_a   1.000
_cell.length_b   1.000
_cell.length_c   1.000
_cell.angle_alpha   90.00
_cell.angle_beta   90.00
_cell.angle_gamma   90.00
#
_symmetry.space_group_name_H-M   'P 1'
#
loop_
_entity.id
_entity.type
_entity.pdbx_description
1 polymer ?
#
loop_
_entity_poly.entity_id
_entity_poly.type
_entity_poly.pdbx_seq_one_letter_code
_entity_poly.pdbx_strand_id
1 'polypeptide(L)'
;MRILVVNAGSSSLKLSVLEDGRLLSELTSPVPGGRIDEDAVRQFITAQGPLDAVGHRIVHGGTEFLGPVRVDADVRRRLEALTDLAP
;
A
#
# COMPACT_ATOMS: atom_id res chain seq x y z
N MET A 1 15.37 -6.11 7.42
CA MET A 1 14.40 -6.16 6.31
C MET A 1 13.72 -4.82 6.18
N ARG A 2 13.78 -4.22 4.98
CA ARG A 2 13.21 -2.92 4.67
C ARG A 2 11.96 -3.05 3.82
N ILE A 3 10.83 -2.59 4.35
CA ILE A 3 9.50 -2.75 3.73
C ILE A 3 8.92 -1.38 3.42
N LEU A 4 8.38 -1.22 2.21
CA LEU A 4 7.47 -0.12 1.90
C LEU A 4 6.03 -0.53 2.24
N VAL A 5 5.37 0.21 3.11
CA VAL A 5 3.95 0.04 3.42
C VAL A 5 3.15 1.09 2.67
N VAL A 6 2.13 0.63 1.95
CA VAL A 6 1.25 1.43 1.10
C VAL A 6 -0.16 1.38 1.66
N ASN A 7 -0.72 2.53 1.96
CA ASN A 7 -2.13 2.71 2.32
C ASN A 7 -2.76 3.71 1.35
N ALA A 8 -3.39 3.19 0.31
CA ALA A 8 -4.07 3.98 -0.71
C ALA A 8 -5.53 4.16 -0.33
N GLY A 9 -5.95 5.40 -0.09
CA GLY A 9 -7.34 5.78 0.09
C GLY A 9 -7.82 6.72 -1.01
N SER A 10 -9.12 7.04 -1.00
CA SER A 10 -9.76 7.88 -2.02
C SER A 10 -9.27 9.34 -2.03
N SER A 11 -8.79 9.84 -0.89
CA SER A 11 -8.34 11.23 -0.71
C SER A 11 -6.84 11.38 -0.44
N SER A 12 -6.15 10.29 -0.13
CA SER A 12 -4.72 10.31 0.19
C SER A 12 -4.05 8.97 -0.08
N LEU A 13 -2.79 9.05 -0.45
CA LEU A 13 -1.85 7.94 -0.49
C LEU A 13 -0.85 8.13 0.64
N LYS A 14 -0.76 7.16 1.55
CA LYS A 14 0.22 7.14 2.62
C LYS A 14 1.26 6.06 2.35
N LEU A 15 2.51 6.45 2.38
CA LEU A 15 3.67 5.59 2.23
C LEU A 15 4.51 5.65 3.50
N SER A 16 4.96 4.50 3.98
CA SER A 16 5.87 4.40 5.12
C SER A 16 6.97 3.40 4.82
N VAL A 17 8.21 3.73 5.14
CA VAL A 17 9.33 2.79 5.05
C VAL A 17 9.68 2.32 6.45
N LEU A 18 9.63 1.01 6.66
CA LEU A 18 10.05 0.40 7.92
C LEU A 18 11.30 -0.44 7.71
N GLU A 19 12.19 -0.42 8.69
CA GLU A 19 13.34 -1.31 8.79
C GLU A 19 13.34 -1.99 10.15
N ASP A 20 13.26 -3.32 10.15
CA ASP A 20 13.21 -4.15 11.35
C ASP A 20 12.16 -3.67 12.37
N GLY A 21 11.00 -3.26 11.84
CA GLY A 21 9.85 -2.77 12.61
C GLY A 21 9.91 -1.28 13.01
N ARG A 22 10.98 -0.55 12.65
CA ARG A 22 11.14 0.88 12.96
C ARG A 22 10.79 1.73 11.75
N LEU A 23 9.97 2.76 11.95
CA LEU A 23 9.66 3.75 10.91
C LEU A 23 10.91 4.59 10.59
N LEU A 24 11.31 4.62 9.32
CA LEU A 24 12.43 5.42 8.83
C LEU A 24 11.97 6.71 8.15
N SER A 25 10.94 6.62 7.32
CA SER A 25 10.42 7.73 6.52
C SER A 25 8.94 7.52 6.21
N GLU A 26 8.23 8.61 5.96
CA GLU A 26 6.84 8.59 5.54
C GLU A 26 6.53 9.72 4.55
N LEU A 27 5.54 9.48 3.70
CA LEU A 27 4.94 10.46 2.81
C LEU A 27 3.42 10.32 2.89
N THR A 28 2.73 11.44 3.08
CA THR A 28 1.29 11.54 2.81
C THR A 28 1.09 12.44 1.60
N SER A 29 0.65 11.86 0.48
CA SER A 29 0.35 12.58 -0.75
C SER A 29 -1.17 12.71 -0.90
N PRO A 30 -1.73 13.92 -1.07
CA PRO A 30 -3.13 14.10 -1.42
C PRO A 30 -3.47 13.46 -2.77
N VAL A 31 -4.70 12.94 -2.91
CA VAL A 31 -5.17 12.29 -4.15
C VAL A 31 -6.42 13.00 -4.68
N PRO A 32 -6.31 14.25 -5.16
CA PRO A 32 -7.46 15.02 -5.62
C PRO A 32 -8.09 14.37 -6.87
N GLY A 33 -9.36 13.97 -6.75
CA GLY A 33 -10.08 13.32 -7.85
C GLY A 33 -9.47 12.00 -8.29
N GLY A 34 -8.86 11.24 -7.37
CA GLY A 34 -8.26 9.93 -7.69
C GLY A 34 -6.88 10.01 -8.35
N ARG A 35 -6.31 11.20 -8.53
CA ARG A 35 -5.00 11.38 -9.18
C ARG A 35 -3.88 11.46 -8.14
N ILE A 36 -2.87 10.62 -8.33
CA ILE A 36 -1.66 10.57 -7.51
C ILE A 36 -0.60 11.48 -8.15
N ASP A 37 0.13 12.21 -7.32
CA ASP A 37 1.38 12.86 -7.74
C ASP A 37 2.48 11.80 -7.92
N GLU A 38 2.61 11.28 -9.15
CA GLU A 38 3.56 10.22 -9.47
C GLU A 38 5.02 10.64 -9.27
N ASP A 39 5.35 11.91 -9.49
CA ASP A 39 6.70 12.42 -9.34
C ASP A 39 7.10 12.47 -7.86
N ALA A 40 6.22 12.97 -6.99
CA ALA A 40 6.45 12.96 -5.55
C ALA A 40 6.60 11.53 -4.99
N VAL A 41 5.75 10.60 -5.45
CA VAL A 41 5.82 9.19 -5.05
C VAL A 41 7.12 8.54 -5.54
N ARG A 42 7.48 8.76 -6.81
CA ARG A 42 8.72 8.23 -7.39
C ARG A 42 9.92 8.78 -6.65
N GLN A 43 9.98 10.09 -6.43
CA GLN A 43 11.05 10.75 -5.69
C GLN A 43 11.20 10.14 -4.29
N PHE A 44 10.09 9.99 -3.56
CA PHE A 44 10.08 9.38 -2.23
C PHE A 44 10.65 7.96 -2.27
N ILE A 45 10.18 7.09 -3.18
CA ILE A 45 10.65 5.70 -3.29
C ILE A 45 12.13 5.65 -3.67
N THR A 46 12.56 6.45 -4.64
CA THR A 46 13.97 6.44 -5.11
C THR A 46 14.95 7.03 -4.10
N ALA A 47 14.48 7.87 -3.18
CA ALA A 47 15.29 8.41 -2.09
C ALA A 47 15.54 7.38 -0.98
N GLN A 48 14.89 6.21 -1.03
CA GLN A 48 15.11 5.13 -0.08
C GLN A 48 16.23 4.21 -0.57
N GLY A 49 16.94 3.56 0.36
CA GLY A 49 17.80 2.42 0.01
C GLY A 49 16.98 1.21 -0.50
N PRO A 50 17.65 0.09 -0.85
CA PRO A 50 16.99 -1.11 -1.36
C PRO A 50 15.81 -1.56 -0.49
N LEU A 51 14.69 -1.85 -1.14
CA LEU A 51 13.46 -2.33 -0.49
C LEU A 51 13.31 -3.82 -0.74
N ASP A 52 13.06 -4.60 0.30
CA ASP A 52 12.93 -6.06 0.24
C ASP A 52 11.50 -6.50 -0.13
N ALA A 53 10.49 -5.70 0.25
CA ALA A 53 9.09 -6.01 0.01
C ALA A 53 8.20 -4.76 0.01
N VAL A 54 6.96 -4.94 -0.49
CA VAL A 54 5.88 -3.96 -0.40
C VAL A 54 4.69 -4.61 0.29
N GLY A 55 4.16 -3.96 1.32
CA GLY A 55 2.92 -4.34 2.01
C GLY A 55 1.80 -3.36 1.67
N HIS A 56 0.65 -3.86 1.23
CA HIS A 56 -0.53 -3.03 0.99
C HIS A 56 -1.54 -3.21 2.13
N ARG A 57 -2.05 -2.10 2.67
CA ARG A 57 -3.19 -2.13 3.58
C ARG A 57 -4.48 -2.28 2.78
N ILE A 58 -5.14 -3.42 2.93
CA ILE A 58 -6.46 -3.69 2.39
C ILE A 58 -7.50 -3.45 3.48
N VAL A 59 -8.59 -2.74 3.16
CA VAL A 59 -9.62 -2.38 4.13
C VAL A 59 -10.43 -3.59 4.58
N HIS A 60 -10.88 -4.43 3.64
CA HIS A 60 -11.71 -5.60 3.93
C HIS A 60 -11.23 -6.84 3.15
N GLY A 61 -10.94 -7.93 3.88
CA GLY A 61 -10.50 -9.22 3.31
C GLY A 61 -11.61 -10.26 3.19
N GLY A 62 -12.85 -9.89 3.54
CA GLY A 62 -13.97 -10.83 3.61
C GLY A 62 -13.76 -11.85 4.73
N THR A 63 -14.34 -13.03 4.57
CA THR A 63 -14.10 -14.19 5.46
C THR A 63 -12.91 -15.05 4.99
N GLU A 64 -12.33 -14.72 3.84
CA GLU A 64 -11.30 -15.51 3.19
C GLU A 64 -9.88 -15.10 3.61
N PHE A 65 -9.60 -13.80 3.64
CA PHE A 65 -8.27 -13.27 3.97
C PHE A 65 -8.20 -12.85 5.44
N LEU A 66 -7.91 -13.81 6.31
CA LEU A 66 -7.85 -13.62 7.78
C LEU A 66 -6.45 -13.24 8.30
N GLY A 67 -5.47 -13.08 7.41
CA GLY A 67 -4.09 -12.71 7.73
C GLY A 67 -3.31 -12.24 6.51
N PRO A 68 -2.03 -11.88 6.67
CA PRO A 68 -1.18 -11.45 5.56
C PRO A 68 -1.03 -12.54 4.51
N VAL A 69 -1.20 -12.18 3.24
CA VAL A 69 -1.03 -13.08 2.09
C VAL A 69 -0.13 -12.44 1.04
N ARG A 70 0.61 -13.28 0.31
CA ARG A 70 1.36 -12.81 -0.86
C ARG A 70 0.38 -12.50 -1.98
N VAL A 71 0.45 -11.29 -2.53
CA VAL A 71 -0.44 -10.88 -3.63
C VAL A 71 0.03 -11.53 -4.93
N ASP A 72 -0.86 -12.32 -5.52
CA ASP A 72 -0.76 -12.86 -6.88
C ASP A 72 -2.03 -12.51 -7.68
N ALA A 73 -2.17 -13.10 -8.87
CA ALA A 73 -3.32 -12.86 -9.74
C ALA A 73 -4.64 -13.36 -9.14
N ASP A 74 -4.62 -14.49 -8.41
CA ASP A 74 -5.81 -15.07 -7.81
C ASP A 74 -6.27 -14.26 -6.59
N VAL A 75 -5.32 -13.85 -5.74
CA VAL A 75 -5.60 -12.93 -4.62
C VAL A 75 -6.20 -11.63 -5.13
N ARG A 76 -5.65 -11.05 -6.20
CA ARG A 76 -6.20 -9.82 -6.79
C ARG A 76 -7.64 -9.99 -7.24
N ARG A 77 -7.93 -11.03 -8.02
CA ARG A 77 -9.28 -11.32 -8.51
C ARG A 77 -10.28 -11.53 -7.37
N ARG A 78 -9.87 -12.21 -6.29
CA ARG A 78 -10.72 -12.42 -5.11
C ARG A 78 -10.96 -11.13 -4.33
N LEU A 79 -9.94 -10.27 -4.19
CA LEU A 79 -10.11 -8.95 -3.58
C LEU A 79 -11.04 -8.04 -4.40
N GLU A 80 -10.98 -8.08 -5.73
CA GLU A 80 -11.90 -7.34 -6.61
C GLU A 80 -13.36 -7.77 -6.40
N ALA A 81 -13.63 -9.04 -6.12
CA ALA A 81 -14.97 -9.53 -5.82
C ALA A 81 -15.50 -9.10 -4.43
N LEU A 82 -14.67 -8.46 -3.61
CA LEU A 82 -15.02 -8.02 -2.24
C LEU A 82 -15.24 -6.51 -2.14
N THR A 83 -15.20 -5.75 -3.25
CA THR A 83 -15.34 -4.28 -3.24
C THR A 83 -16.65 -3.80 -2.62
N ASP A 84 -17.73 -4.58 -2.73
CA ASP A 84 -19.03 -4.24 -2.14
C ASP A 84 -18.99 -4.15 -0.59
N LEU A 85 -18.00 -4.78 0.05
CA LEU A 85 -17.80 -4.71 1.50
C LEU A 85 -17.07 -3.43 1.95
N ALA A 86 -16.42 -2.71 1.02
CA ALA A 86 -15.70 -1.47 1.27
C ALA A 86 -15.62 -0.61 -0.02
N PRO A 87 -16.71 0.07 -0.41
CA PRO A 87 -16.77 0.88 -1.62
C PRO A 87 -16.00 2.21 -1.53
#